data_AF-A0A9Q9DQ72-F1
#
_entry.id   AF-A0A9Q9DQ72-F1
#
_cell.length_a   1.000
_cell.length_b   1.000
_cell.length_c   1.000
_cell.angle_alpha   90.00
_cell.angle_beta   90.00
_cell.angle_gamma   90.00
#
_symmetry.space_group_name_H-M   'P 1'
#
loop_
_entity.id
_entity.type
_entity.pdbx_description
1 polymer ?
#
loop_
_entity_poly.entity_id
_entity_poly.type
_entity_poly.pdbx_seq_one_letter_code
_entity_poly.pdbx_strand_id
1 'polypeptide(L)'
;MQLQTLFLAGLALATGATADRLLTTTAFPLIGACNSRGEWQASNGNVFYNVDANEGCRNPGVPYVYNLCMDWGKGRAHWNVDNQPNKKCFLEQGSDFDVGPCAGSGLSCSRQ
;
A
#
# COMPACT_ATOMS: atom_id res chain seq x y z
N MET A 1 -55.69 -2.54 7.43
CA MET A 1 -54.65 -3.47 7.91
C MET A 1 -53.47 -3.42 6.96
N GLN A 2 -52.28 -3.22 7.51
CA GLN A 2 -50.95 -3.57 6.99
C GLN A 2 -50.51 -3.02 5.62
N LEU A 3 -50.08 -1.76 5.64
CA LEU A 3 -49.10 -1.19 4.70
C LEU A 3 -47.73 -1.15 5.40
N GLN A 4 -47.12 -2.31 5.72
CA GLN A 4 -45.90 -2.38 6.54
C GLN A 4 -44.95 -3.54 6.15
N THR A 5 -44.64 -3.73 4.87
CA THR A 5 -43.71 -4.81 4.45
C THR A 5 -42.62 -4.39 3.45
N LEU A 6 -42.32 -3.09 3.34
CA LEU A 6 -41.30 -2.56 2.43
C LEU A 6 -40.12 -1.88 3.14
N PHE A 7 -39.69 -2.40 4.29
CA PHE A 7 -38.59 -1.82 5.10
C PHE A 7 -37.44 -2.79 5.39
N LEU A 8 -37.20 -3.81 4.56
CA LEU A 8 -36.21 -4.87 4.85
C LEU A 8 -35.27 -5.22 3.68
N ALA A 9 -35.03 -4.31 2.74
CA ALA A 9 -34.13 -4.54 1.59
C ALA A 9 -32.88 -3.65 1.55
N GLY A 10 -32.50 -3.00 2.65
CA GLY A 10 -31.45 -1.96 2.66
C GLY A 10 -30.09 -2.31 3.29
N LEU A 11 -29.91 -3.48 3.91
CA LEU A 11 -28.80 -3.70 4.87
C LEU A 11 -27.74 -4.75 4.50
N ALA A 12 -27.69 -5.26 3.27
CA ALA A 12 -26.81 -6.40 2.95
C ALA A 12 -25.82 -6.17 1.78
N LEU A 13 -25.27 -4.96 1.62
CA LEU A 13 -24.07 -4.74 0.78
C LEU A 13 -22.90 -4.11 1.55
N ALA A 14 -22.78 -4.43 2.84
CA ALA A 14 -21.48 -4.32 3.53
C ALA A 14 -20.62 -5.54 3.17
N THR A 15 -20.39 -5.80 1.88
CA THR A 15 -19.30 -6.69 1.48
C THR A 15 -18.02 -6.01 1.93
N GLY A 16 -17.32 -6.58 2.91
CA GLY A 16 -16.08 -6.01 3.45
C GLY A 16 -15.14 -5.66 2.32
N ALA A 17 -14.97 -4.36 2.07
CA ALA A 17 -13.96 -3.87 1.14
C ALA A 17 -12.62 -4.15 1.79
N THR A 18 -12.03 -5.29 1.46
CA THR A 18 -10.64 -5.57 1.78
C THR A 18 -9.81 -4.56 0.98
N ALA A 19 -8.97 -3.80 1.67
CA ALA A 19 -8.04 -2.88 1.03
C ALA A 19 -6.73 -3.62 0.77
N ASP A 20 -6.07 -3.29 -0.33
CA ASP A 20 -4.69 -3.69 -0.54
C ASP A 20 -3.81 -3.04 0.53
N ARG A 21 -2.86 -3.81 1.05
CA ARG A 21 -1.92 -3.37 2.09
C ARG A 21 -0.51 -3.60 1.61
N LEU A 22 0.36 -2.62 1.86
CA LEU A 22 1.78 -2.72 1.60
C LEU A 22 2.53 -2.59 2.91
N LEU A 23 3.34 -3.60 3.22
CA LEU A 23 4.26 -3.62 4.36
C LEU A 23 5.65 -3.36 3.82
N THR A 24 6.40 -2.44 4.42
CA THR A 24 7.73 -2.09 3.93
C THR A 24 8.81 -2.33 4.98
N THR A 25 9.99 -2.71 4.51
CA THR A 25 11.19 -2.91 5.32
C THR A 25 12.32 -2.18 4.64
N THR A 26 12.89 -1.18 5.32
CA THR A 26 13.99 -0.38 4.78
C THR A 26 15.26 -0.64 5.58
N ALA A 27 16.30 -1.07 4.88
CA ALA A 27 17.62 -1.26 5.44
C ALA A 27 18.54 -0.08 5.07
N PHE A 28 19.27 0.40 6.07
CA PHE A 28 20.31 1.41 5.90
C PHE A 28 21.69 0.75 6.01
N PRO A 29 22.43 0.54 4.91
CA PRO A 29 23.80 0.10 5.01
C PRO A 29 24.70 1.26 5.48
N LEU A 30 25.73 0.97 6.29
CA LEU A 30 26.75 1.95 6.69
C LEU A 30 27.50 2.57 5.49
N ILE A 31 27.43 1.89 4.34
CA ILE A 31 28.04 2.28 3.07
C ILE A 31 27.14 1.75 1.95
N GLY A 32 26.61 2.64 1.10
CA GLY A 32 25.74 2.30 -0.03
C GLY A 32 24.40 3.02 -0.03
N ALA A 33 23.52 2.67 -0.96
CA ALA A 33 22.17 3.23 -1.07
C ALA A 33 21.19 2.52 -0.13
N CYS A 34 20.17 3.25 0.34
CA CYS A 34 19.05 2.65 1.07
C CYS A 34 18.39 1.56 0.20
N ASN A 35 18.06 0.42 0.79
CA ASN A 35 17.31 -0.64 0.13
C ASN A 35 15.99 -0.86 0.86
N SER A 36 14.88 -0.75 0.14
CA SER A 36 13.54 -0.97 0.66
C SER A 36 12.89 -2.15 -0.05
N ARG A 37 12.35 -3.07 0.75
CA ARG A 37 11.56 -4.21 0.30
C ARG A 37 10.12 -4.04 0.76
N GLY A 38 9.18 -4.58 -0.02
CA GLY A 38 7.78 -4.56 0.33
C GLY A 38 7.15 -5.94 0.27
N GLU A 39 6.16 -6.17 1.13
CA GLU A 39 5.21 -7.27 1.04
C GLU A 39 3.82 -6.68 0.75
N TRP A 40 3.31 -6.98 -0.43
CA TRP A 40 1.99 -6.55 -0.87
C TRP A 40 0.96 -7.62 -0.57
N GLN A 41 -0.03 -7.29 0.26
CA GLN A 41 -1.20 -8.10 0.50
C GLN A 41 -2.35 -7.58 -0.36
N ALA A 42 -2.77 -8.39 -1.34
CA ALA A 42 -3.90 -8.04 -2.18
C ALA A 42 -5.22 -8.19 -1.40
N SER A 43 -6.19 -7.33 -1.73
CA SER A 43 -7.55 -7.34 -1.17
C SER A 43 -8.26 -8.70 -1.26
N ASN A 44 -7.92 -9.56 -2.22
CA ASN A 44 -8.48 -10.91 -2.28
C ASN A 44 -8.03 -11.85 -1.13
N GLY A 45 -7.19 -11.37 -0.21
CA GLY A 45 -7.22 -11.76 1.20
C GLY A 45 -6.19 -12.79 1.64
N ASN A 46 -5.47 -13.47 0.74
CA ASN A 46 -4.49 -14.51 1.14
C ASN A 46 -3.25 -14.62 0.25
N VAL A 47 -3.03 -13.68 -0.66
CA VAL A 47 -1.85 -13.70 -1.53
C VAL A 47 -0.93 -12.53 -1.20
N PHE A 48 0.33 -12.87 -0.93
CA PHE A 48 1.41 -11.94 -0.64
C PHE A 48 2.39 -11.91 -1.81
N TYR A 49 2.76 -10.70 -2.24
CA TYR A 49 3.74 -10.49 -3.31
C TYR A 49 4.93 -9.73 -2.76
N ASN A 50 6.13 -10.22 -3.02
CA ASN A 50 7.34 -9.47 -2.74
C ASN A 50 7.52 -8.40 -3.81
N VAL A 51 7.58 -7.14 -3.39
CA VAL A 51 7.72 -5.99 -4.27
C VAL A 51 8.99 -5.21 -3.92
N ASP A 52 9.58 -4.59 -4.94
CA ASP A 52 10.64 -3.61 -4.74
C ASP A 52 10.00 -2.29 -4.26
N ALA A 53 10.30 -1.91 -3.03
CA ALA A 53 9.78 -0.70 -2.38
C ALA A 53 10.80 0.46 -2.35
N ASN A 54 11.87 0.43 -3.15
CA ASN A 54 12.83 1.53 -3.27
C ASN A 54 12.19 2.83 -3.77
N GLU A 55 12.88 3.97 -3.68
CA GLU A 55 12.43 5.25 -4.23
C GLU A 55 12.19 5.17 -5.76
N GLY A 56 11.07 5.71 -6.22
CA GLY A 56 10.69 5.76 -7.65
C GLY A 56 9.58 4.80 -8.05
N CYS A 57 9.35 4.68 -9.36
CA CYS A 57 8.25 3.92 -9.95
C CYS A 57 8.73 2.67 -10.68
N ARG A 58 8.00 1.56 -10.55
CA ARG A 58 8.28 0.30 -11.23
C ARG A 58 7.07 -0.62 -11.28
N ASN A 59 7.14 -1.65 -12.11
CA ASN A 59 6.16 -2.73 -12.08
C ASN A 59 6.40 -3.61 -10.83
N PRO A 60 5.40 -3.79 -9.94
CA PRO A 60 5.57 -4.56 -8.71
C PRO A 60 5.43 -6.08 -8.89
N GLY A 61 5.03 -6.58 -10.07
CA GLY A 61 4.74 -8.01 -10.27
C GLY A 61 3.45 -8.47 -9.57
N VAL A 62 2.60 -7.53 -9.15
CA VAL A 62 1.27 -7.79 -8.58
C VAL A 62 0.25 -7.82 -9.72
N PRO A 63 -0.62 -8.83 -9.82
CA PRO A 63 -1.62 -8.92 -10.88
C PRO A 63 -2.47 -7.65 -10.98
N TYR A 64 -2.69 -7.20 -12.22
CA TYR A 64 -3.45 -6.00 -12.55
C TYR A 64 -2.84 -4.68 -12.06
N VAL A 65 -1.70 -4.70 -11.36
CA VAL A 65 -0.99 -3.49 -10.94
C VAL A 65 0.21 -3.30 -11.86
N TYR A 66 0.11 -2.34 -12.78
CA TYR A 66 1.18 -2.09 -13.76
C TYR A 66 2.26 -1.15 -13.24
N ASN A 67 1.98 -0.40 -12.17
CA ASN A 67 2.92 0.59 -11.64
C ASN A 67 2.73 0.77 -10.13
N LEU A 68 3.83 0.71 -9.37
CA LEU A 68 3.96 1.07 -7.97
C LEU A 68 5.03 2.14 -7.87
N CYS A 69 4.69 3.28 -7.25
CA CYS A 69 5.59 4.40 -7.03
C CYS A 69 5.73 4.67 -5.53
N MET A 70 6.98 4.64 -5.05
CA MET A 70 7.34 5.06 -3.70
C MET A 70 8.07 6.41 -3.77
N ASP A 71 7.67 7.33 -2.90
CA ASP A 71 8.24 8.66 -2.73
C ASP A 71 8.48 8.85 -1.23
N TRP A 72 9.53 8.19 -0.74
CA TRP A 72 10.01 8.29 0.64
C TRP A 72 10.48 9.72 0.94
N GLY A 73 10.96 10.42 -0.10
CA GLY A 73 11.14 11.87 -0.16
C GLY A 73 10.07 12.66 0.56
N LYS A 74 8.81 12.29 0.31
CA LYS A 74 7.61 13.01 0.75
C LYS A 74 6.65 12.16 1.59
N GLY A 75 7.04 10.94 1.96
CA GLY A 75 6.19 10.01 2.70
C GLY A 75 4.92 9.61 1.91
N ARG A 76 5.06 9.33 0.61
CA ARG A 76 3.91 9.00 -0.25
C ARG A 76 4.17 7.70 -1.00
N ALA A 77 3.13 6.90 -1.16
CA ALA A 77 3.16 5.76 -2.06
C ALA A 77 1.83 5.69 -2.84
N HIS A 78 1.91 5.28 -4.11
CA HIS A 78 0.73 5.09 -4.93
C HIS A 78 0.94 3.97 -5.95
N TRP A 79 -0.17 3.44 -6.46
CA TRP A 79 -0.15 2.44 -7.49
C TRP A 79 -1.22 2.70 -8.54
N ASN A 80 -1.02 2.10 -9.71
CA ASN A 80 -1.95 2.16 -10.81
C ASN A 80 -2.39 0.75 -11.18
N VAL A 81 -3.67 0.63 -11.49
CA VAL A 81 -4.33 -0.63 -11.82
C VAL A 81 -4.76 -0.58 -13.27
N ASP A 82 -4.66 -1.70 -13.97
CA ASP A 82 -5.09 -1.82 -15.36
C ASP A 82 -6.56 -1.40 -15.47
N ASN A 83 -6.85 -0.65 -16.54
CA ASN A 83 -8.20 -0.14 -16.85
C ASN A 83 -8.80 0.79 -15.77
N GLN A 84 -8.00 1.29 -14.81
CA GLN A 84 -8.40 2.34 -13.90
C GLN A 84 -7.61 3.62 -14.21
N PRO A 85 -8.29 4.71 -14.62
CA PRO A 85 -7.60 5.94 -15.05
C PRO A 85 -6.94 6.69 -13.88
N ASN A 86 -7.35 6.41 -12.65
CA ASN A 86 -6.88 7.10 -11.46
C ASN A 86 -5.89 6.22 -10.69
N LYS A 87 -4.81 6.84 -10.21
CA LYS A 87 -3.92 6.21 -9.24
C LYS A 87 -4.63 6.01 -7.90
N LYS A 88 -4.26 4.96 -7.19
CA LYS A 88 -4.65 4.70 -5.80
C LYS A 88 -3.48 5.06 -4.90
N CYS A 89 -3.74 5.80 -3.83
CA CYS A 89 -2.69 6.21 -2.88
C CYS A 89 -2.76 5.30 -1.65
N PHE A 90 -1.60 4.95 -1.11
CA PHE A 90 -1.52 4.33 0.20
C PHE A 90 -1.76 5.38 1.28
N LEU A 91 -2.48 4.98 2.32
CA LEU A 91 -2.55 5.73 3.56
C LEU A 91 -1.55 5.11 4.51
N GLU A 92 -0.67 5.95 5.06
CA GLU A 92 0.27 5.54 6.10
C GLU A 92 -0.51 5.17 7.37
N GLN A 93 -0.45 3.90 7.76
CA GLN A 93 -1.10 3.39 8.96
C GLN A 93 -0.02 3.03 10.00
N GLY A 94 0.48 4.06 10.69
CA GLY A 94 1.31 3.94 11.91
C GLY A 94 2.75 3.44 11.71
N SER A 95 3.52 3.48 12.80
CA SER A 95 4.92 2.99 12.89
C SER A 95 5.04 1.47 12.98
N ASP A 96 3.91 0.75 13.09
CA ASP A 96 3.87 -0.70 13.33
C ASP A 96 4.49 -1.52 12.20
N PHE A 97 4.87 -0.86 11.09
CA PHE A 97 5.48 -1.47 9.91
C PHE A 97 6.64 -0.65 9.34
N ASP A 98 7.48 -0.13 10.23
CA ASP A 98 8.80 0.38 9.90
C ASP A 98 9.84 -0.51 10.61
N VAL A 99 10.07 -1.72 10.08
CA VAL A 99 11.12 -2.62 10.57
C VAL A 99 12.47 -2.17 10.01
N GLY A 100 12.88 -0.94 10.33
CA GLY A 100 14.12 -0.36 9.87
C GLY A 100 14.39 0.99 10.52
N PRO A 101 15.66 1.42 10.65
CA PRO A 101 16.06 2.69 11.29
C PRO A 101 15.55 3.96 10.57
N CYS A 102 14.63 3.83 9.62
CA CYS A 102 14.03 4.93 8.88
C CYS A 102 12.80 5.53 9.59
N ALA A 103 12.19 4.82 10.55
CA ALA A 103 11.18 5.36 11.46
C ALA A 103 11.81 6.30 12.49
N GLY A 104 12.06 7.54 12.08
CA GLY A 104 12.30 8.62 13.04
C GLY A 104 13.74 8.80 13.54
N SER A 105 14.74 8.09 12.99
CA SER A 105 16.13 8.54 13.14
C SER A 105 16.43 9.52 12.00
N GLY A 106 17.02 10.68 12.29
CA GLY A 106 17.35 11.74 11.32
C GLY A 106 18.36 11.36 10.23
N LEU A 107 18.45 10.08 9.88
CA LEU A 107 19.14 9.46 8.76
C LEU A 107 18.12 9.08 7.67
N SER A 108 17.15 9.96 7.43
CA SER A 108 16.06 9.75 6.49
C SER A 108 16.61 9.44 5.10
N CYS A 109 16.08 8.39 4.45
CA CYS A 109 16.21 8.18 3.01
C CYS A 109 15.39 9.23 2.21
N SER A 110 15.43 10.47 2.70
CA SER A 110 14.97 11.69 2.06
C SER A 110 15.81 12.86 2.60
N ARG A 111 16.81 13.25 1.80
CA ARG A 111 17.21 14.64 1.50
C ARG A 111 18.26 14.61 0.40
N GLN A 112 17.81 14.37 -0.82
CA GLN A 112 18.36 15.02 -2.02
C GLN A 112 17.21 15.66 -2.77
#